data_AF-A0A7S0YZ24-F1
#
_entry.id   AF-A0A7S0YZ24-F1
#
_cell.length_a   1.000
_cell.length_b   1.000
_cell.length_c   1.000
_cell.angle_alpha   90.00
_cell.angle_beta   90.00
_cell.angle_gamma   90.00
#
_symmetry.space_group_name_H-M   'P 1'
#
loop_
_entity.id
_entity.type
_entity.pdbx_description
1 polymer ?
#
loop_
_entity_poly.entity_id
_entity_poly.type
_entity_poly.pdbx_seq_one_letter_code
_entity_poly.pdbx_strand_id
1 'polypeptide(L)'
;GGVACVVCGDLNSCPGSGTEALALGGRIAASHPEWAEGASFRNLASRSEREADFFSKLSQEEIAATRRAFAHLAGGDMGAGIEASAVQRAFSPGGGGGDAAAACLAEFAPEGPSIGYAQFFSLFKALKQSVFQVEPASFGGILVKLCDFILSMEPCRATPPPTEGGIELSHSLELRSACEGAEVTFCAGGKSDSVDVIFYDRGFSQAIPFPFFGKEELTREGGLPTQGFPSDHTSLVCDLLL
;
A
#
# COMPACT_ATOMS: atom_id res chain seq x y z
N GLY A 1 -12.53 -37.30 5.40
CA GLY A 1 -11.36 -36.62 6.01
C GLY A 1 -11.12 -35.37 5.21
N GLY A 2 -11.05 -34.21 5.87
CA GLY A 2 -10.67 -32.96 5.20
C GLY A 2 -9.19 -32.96 4.83
N VAL A 3 -8.82 -32.19 3.83
CA VAL A 3 -7.42 -31.95 3.45
C VAL A 3 -6.95 -30.72 4.23
N ALA A 4 -5.91 -30.88 5.06
CA ALA A 4 -5.27 -29.74 5.71
C ALA A 4 -4.46 -28.96 4.67
N CYS A 5 -4.57 -27.62 4.67
CA CYS A 5 -3.94 -26.75 3.68
C CYS A 5 -2.88 -25.85 4.33
N VAL A 6 -1.79 -25.63 3.58
CA VAL A 6 -0.78 -24.61 3.84
C VAL A 6 -0.67 -23.75 2.58
N VAL A 7 -0.72 -22.44 2.73
CA VAL A 7 -0.51 -21.44 1.67
C VAL A 7 0.71 -20.62 2.04
N CYS A 8 1.73 -20.57 1.19
CA CYS A 8 2.95 -19.83 1.49
C CYS A 8 3.56 -19.15 0.25
N GLY A 9 4.33 -18.10 0.49
CA GLY A 9 5.09 -17.37 -0.52
C GLY A 9 4.98 -15.86 -0.38
N ASP A 10 5.63 -15.16 -1.30
CA ASP A 10 5.49 -13.72 -1.52
C ASP A 10 4.14 -13.43 -2.17
N LEU A 11 3.17 -12.96 -1.38
CA LEU A 11 1.85 -12.56 -1.88
C LEU A 11 1.83 -11.10 -2.33
N ASN A 12 2.97 -10.40 -2.29
CA ASN A 12 3.06 -8.95 -2.55
C ASN A 12 2.01 -8.15 -1.77
N SER A 13 1.71 -8.63 -0.55
CA SER A 13 0.59 -8.20 0.26
C SER A 13 1.06 -8.02 1.69
N CYS A 14 0.81 -6.84 2.26
CA CYS A 14 1.21 -6.52 3.63
C CYS A 14 0.08 -6.76 4.63
N PRO A 15 0.37 -6.72 5.95
CA PRO A 15 -0.67 -6.67 6.96
C PRO A 15 -1.64 -5.50 6.71
N GLY A 16 -2.95 -5.75 6.82
CA GLY A 16 -4.03 -4.81 6.50
C GLY A 16 -4.44 -4.79 5.02
N SER A 17 -3.85 -5.66 4.19
CA SER A 17 -4.24 -5.79 2.79
C SER A 17 -5.53 -6.58 2.59
N GLY A 18 -6.13 -6.43 1.42
CA GLY A 18 -7.30 -7.18 0.98
C GLY A 18 -7.00 -8.66 0.80
N THR A 19 -5.78 -9.00 0.35
CA THR A 19 -5.30 -10.39 0.29
C THR A 19 -5.25 -11.02 1.67
N GLU A 20 -4.70 -10.32 2.66
CA GLU A 20 -4.67 -10.80 4.04
C GLU A 20 -6.10 -10.88 4.63
N ALA A 21 -6.94 -9.87 4.40
CA ALA A 21 -8.33 -9.88 4.83
C ALA A 21 -9.10 -11.08 4.25
N LEU A 22 -8.88 -11.41 2.97
CA LEU A 22 -9.44 -12.60 2.35
C LEU A 22 -8.89 -13.86 2.99
N ALA A 23 -7.57 -13.99 3.12
CA ALA A 23 -6.92 -15.20 3.63
C ALA A 23 -7.29 -15.50 5.09
N LEU A 24 -7.15 -14.52 5.99
CA LEU A 24 -7.38 -14.70 7.42
C LEU A 24 -8.85 -14.53 7.82
N GLY A 25 -9.55 -13.59 7.17
CA GLY A 25 -10.96 -13.30 7.45
C GLY A 25 -11.95 -14.15 6.65
N GLY A 26 -11.48 -14.90 5.65
CA GLY A 26 -12.30 -15.71 4.75
C GLY A 26 -13.17 -14.89 3.80
N ARG A 27 -13.03 -13.54 3.80
CA ARG A 27 -13.80 -12.66 2.92
C ARG A 27 -13.12 -11.32 2.70
N ILE A 28 -13.32 -10.79 1.51
CA ILE A 28 -13.05 -9.39 1.17
C ILE A 28 -14.32 -8.81 0.52
N ALA A 29 -14.78 -7.68 1.05
CA ALA A 29 -15.97 -7.02 0.53
C ALA A 29 -15.68 -6.35 -0.82
N ALA A 30 -16.71 -6.24 -1.67
CA ALA A 30 -16.66 -5.40 -2.88
C ALA A 30 -16.27 -3.94 -2.55
N SER A 31 -16.49 -3.51 -1.31
CA SER A 31 -16.15 -2.17 -0.85
C SER A 31 -14.71 -1.98 -0.38
N HIS A 32 -13.86 -3.00 -0.47
CA HIS A 32 -12.50 -2.90 0.05
C HIS A 32 -11.69 -1.83 -0.73
N PRO A 33 -10.95 -0.93 -0.05
CA PRO A 33 -10.22 0.17 -0.70
C PRO A 33 -9.18 -0.29 -1.72
N GLU A 34 -8.59 -1.47 -1.52
CA GLU A 34 -7.62 -2.01 -2.47
C GLU A 34 -8.20 -2.28 -3.86
N TRP A 35 -9.52 -2.42 -4.02
CA TRP A 35 -10.11 -2.46 -5.37
C TRP A 35 -9.88 -1.15 -6.11
N ALA A 36 -9.97 0.00 -5.42
CA ALA A 36 -9.69 1.31 -6.00
C ALA A 36 -8.19 1.50 -6.27
N GLU A 37 -7.36 1.07 -5.33
CA GLU A 37 -5.90 1.17 -5.42
C GLU A 37 -5.40 0.28 -6.56
N GLY A 38 -5.95 -0.91 -6.69
CA GLY A 38 -5.70 -1.83 -7.80
C GLY A 38 -6.19 -1.31 -9.15
N ALA A 39 -7.26 -0.52 -9.20
CA ALA A 39 -7.69 0.14 -10.44
C ALA A 39 -6.67 1.17 -10.96
N SER A 40 -5.73 1.62 -10.12
CA SER A 40 -4.61 2.48 -10.56
C SER A 40 -3.52 1.72 -11.34
N PHE A 41 -3.56 0.38 -11.37
CA PHE A 41 -2.62 -0.41 -12.17
C PHE A 41 -2.82 -0.12 -13.65
N ARG A 42 -1.72 0.24 -14.31
CA ARG A 42 -1.66 0.41 -15.75
C ARG A 42 -1.10 -0.85 -16.38
N ASN A 43 -1.60 -1.22 -17.56
CA ASN A 43 -0.99 -2.28 -18.34
C ASN A 43 0.31 -1.74 -18.96
N LEU A 44 1.45 -2.10 -18.36
CA LEU A 44 2.78 -1.62 -18.76
C LEU A 44 3.46 -2.64 -19.65
N ALA A 45 3.90 -2.19 -20.83
CA ALA A 45 4.35 -3.05 -21.92
C ALA A 45 5.74 -3.63 -21.64
N SER A 46 6.63 -2.87 -20.99
CA SER A 46 8.01 -3.28 -20.77
C SER A 46 8.34 -3.61 -19.31
N ARG A 47 9.38 -4.43 -19.10
CA ARG A 47 9.92 -4.72 -17.76
C ARG A 47 10.41 -3.43 -17.09
N SER A 48 11.09 -2.56 -17.83
CA SER A 48 11.61 -1.30 -17.30
C SER A 48 10.49 -0.36 -16.85
N GLU A 49 9.38 -0.28 -17.59
CA GLU A 49 8.19 0.48 -17.16
C GLU A 49 7.61 -0.10 -15.88
N ARG A 50 7.50 -1.44 -15.78
CA ARG A 50 7.01 -2.10 -14.55
C ARG A 50 7.92 -1.86 -13.36
N GLU A 51 9.25 -1.87 -13.55
CA GLU A 51 10.22 -1.57 -12.50
C GLU A 51 10.13 -0.10 -12.07
N ALA A 52 10.01 0.85 -13.01
CA ALA A 52 9.79 2.25 -12.71
C ALA A 52 8.47 2.49 -11.93
N ASP A 53 7.38 1.82 -12.35
CA ASP A 53 6.10 1.86 -11.64
C ASP A 53 6.21 1.20 -10.25
N PHE A 54 6.98 0.12 -10.11
CA PHE A 54 7.27 -0.50 -8.82
C PHE A 54 7.97 0.46 -7.86
N PHE A 55 8.96 1.23 -8.32
CA PHE A 55 9.61 2.24 -7.48
C PHE A 55 8.67 3.38 -7.09
N SER A 56 7.68 3.67 -7.94
CA SER A 56 6.64 4.63 -7.62
C SER A 56 5.53 4.16 -6.68
N LYS A 57 5.49 2.86 -6.34
CA LYS A 57 4.52 2.33 -5.38
C LYS A 57 4.56 3.14 -4.09
N LEU A 58 3.37 3.48 -3.60
CA LEU A 58 3.20 4.05 -2.27
C LEU A 58 3.55 2.96 -1.24
N SER A 59 4.29 3.33 -0.19
CA SER A 59 4.48 2.50 1.00
C SER A 59 3.17 2.36 1.76
N GLN A 60 3.08 1.42 2.70
CA GLN A 60 1.87 1.27 3.52
C GLN A 60 1.52 2.53 4.31
N GLU A 61 2.53 3.24 4.81
CA GLU A 61 2.34 4.52 5.50
C GLU A 61 1.75 5.58 4.56
N GLU A 62 2.24 5.64 3.32
CA GLU A 62 1.74 6.55 2.28
C GLU A 62 0.34 6.16 1.79
N ILE A 63 0.02 4.87 1.68
CA ILE A 63 -1.34 4.38 1.36
C ILE A 63 -2.29 4.79 2.48
N ALA A 64 -1.94 4.52 3.73
CA ALA A 64 -2.74 4.90 4.90
C ALA A 64 -2.90 6.43 4.97
N ALA A 65 -1.84 7.18 4.69
CA ALA A 65 -1.86 8.63 4.57
C ALA A 65 -2.83 9.10 3.47
N THR A 66 -2.79 8.48 2.29
CA THR A 66 -3.68 8.78 1.16
C THR A 66 -5.14 8.51 1.52
N ARG A 67 -5.43 7.38 2.20
CA ARG A 67 -6.78 7.06 2.71
C ARG A 67 -7.28 8.13 3.68
N ARG A 68 -6.44 8.56 4.64
CA ARG A 68 -6.79 9.62 5.61
C ARG A 68 -7.01 10.98 4.94
N ALA A 69 -6.15 11.34 4.00
CA ALA A 69 -6.26 12.58 3.23
C ALA A 69 -7.58 12.62 2.46
N PHE A 70 -7.93 11.53 1.79
CA PHE A 70 -9.19 11.43 1.07
C PHE A 70 -10.40 11.57 2.01
N ALA A 71 -10.39 10.84 3.15
CA ALA A 71 -11.46 10.92 4.14
C ALA A 71 -11.67 12.31 4.71
N HIS A 72 -10.58 13.02 4.98
CA HIS A 72 -10.64 14.38 5.46
C HIS A 72 -11.25 15.32 4.41
N LEU A 73 -10.77 15.26 3.17
CA LEU A 73 -11.22 16.13 2.09
C LEU A 73 -12.66 15.83 1.64
N ALA A 74 -13.11 14.58 1.78
CA ALA A 74 -14.50 14.17 1.53
C ALA A 74 -15.43 14.49 2.71
N GLY A 75 -14.95 15.15 3.77
CA GLY A 75 -15.76 15.49 4.95
C GLY A 75 -16.25 14.28 5.74
N GLY A 76 -15.54 13.14 5.64
CA GLY A 76 -15.93 11.86 6.23
C GLY A 76 -16.96 11.06 5.43
N ASP A 77 -17.64 11.68 4.44
CA ASP A 77 -18.49 10.97 3.50
C ASP A 77 -17.66 10.51 2.29
N MET A 78 -17.03 9.37 2.50
CA MET A 78 -16.20 8.74 1.49
C MET A 78 -16.94 8.48 0.16
N GLY A 79 -18.27 8.30 0.16
CA GLY A 79 -19.04 7.95 -1.04
C GLY A 79 -19.34 9.13 -1.97
N ALA A 80 -19.26 10.36 -1.47
CA ALA A 80 -19.60 11.57 -2.22
C ALA A 80 -18.48 12.04 -3.18
N GLY A 81 -17.27 11.51 -3.03
CA GLY A 81 -16.08 12.03 -3.68
C GLY A 81 -15.63 13.38 -3.11
N ILE A 82 -14.51 13.89 -3.60
CA ILE A 82 -13.99 15.20 -3.19
C ILE A 82 -14.26 16.21 -4.30
N GLU A 83 -14.74 17.41 -3.98
CA GLU A 83 -14.80 18.46 -4.99
C GLU A 83 -13.41 18.79 -5.54
N ALA A 84 -13.28 18.88 -6.87
CA ALA A 84 -12.01 19.21 -7.53
C ALA A 84 -11.40 20.52 -6.99
N SER A 85 -12.25 21.48 -6.60
CA SER A 85 -11.85 22.75 -5.99
C SER A 85 -11.19 22.57 -4.61
N ALA A 86 -11.63 21.60 -3.82
CA ALA A 86 -11.07 21.29 -2.50
C ALA A 86 -9.68 20.67 -2.63
N VAL A 87 -9.48 19.84 -3.64
CA VAL A 87 -8.18 19.26 -4.00
C VAL A 87 -7.22 20.37 -4.42
N GLN A 88 -7.63 21.25 -5.35
CA GLN A 88 -6.81 22.40 -5.76
C GLN A 88 -6.39 23.28 -4.56
N ARG A 89 -7.30 23.55 -3.63
CA ARG A 89 -6.99 24.31 -2.40
C ARG A 89 -5.97 23.58 -1.52
N ALA A 90 -6.14 22.27 -1.31
CA ALA A 90 -5.22 21.46 -0.51
C ALA A 90 -3.79 21.42 -1.11
N PHE A 91 -3.70 21.40 -2.44
CA PHE A 91 -2.42 21.34 -3.17
C PHE A 91 -1.82 22.71 -3.55
N SER A 92 -2.50 23.81 -3.21
CA SER A 92 -2.02 25.18 -3.47
C SER A 92 -1.63 25.92 -2.19
N PRO A 93 -0.58 25.50 -1.43
CA PRO A 93 -0.18 26.24 -0.25
C PRO A 93 0.66 27.45 -0.64
N GLY A 94 0.04 28.63 -0.75
CA GLY A 94 0.60 29.96 -0.42
C GLY A 94 2.02 30.37 -0.86
N GLY A 95 2.71 29.68 -1.77
CA GLY A 95 4.04 30.04 -2.22
C GLY A 95 4.84 28.88 -2.83
N GLY A 96 5.07 28.94 -4.15
CA GLY A 96 6.18 28.29 -4.85
C GLY A 96 5.91 26.93 -5.52
N GLY A 97 4.93 26.15 -5.05
CA GLY A 97 4.63 24.81 -5.62
C GLY A 97 3.55 24.77 -6.70
N GLY A 98 2.99 25.92 -7.06
CA GLY A 98 1.70 26.04 -7.77
C GLY A 98 1.67 25.39 -9.15
N ASP A 99 2.74 25.50 -9.95
CA ASP A 99 2.66 25.14 -11.37
C ASP A 99 2.70 23.62 -11.61
N ALA A 100 3.47 22.87 -10.82
CA ALA A 100 3.60 21.43 -11.02
C ALA A 100 2.44 20.64 -10.39
N ALA A 101 1.93 21.08 -9.24
CA ALA A 101 0.69 20.56 -8.67
C ALA A 101 -0.51 20.91 -9.57
N ALA A 102 -0.58 22.14 -10.10
CA ALA A 102 -1.61 22.51 -11.07
C ALA A 102 -1.47 21.73 -12.39
N ALA A 103 -0.26 21.46 -12.88
CA ALA A 103 -0.04 20.64 -14.07
C ALA A 103 -0.44 19.17 -13.86
N CYS A 104 -0.08 18.56 -12.73
CA CYS A 104 -0.56 17.23 -12.36
C CYS A 104 -2.09 17.23 -12.21
N LEU A 105 -2.67 18.23 -11.54
CA LEU A 105 -4.12 18.36 -11.42
C LEU A 105 -4.82 18.62 -12.76
N ALA A 106 -4.15 19.25 -13.73
CA ALA A 106 -4.67 19.46 -15.07
C ALA A 106 -4.60 18.17 -15.92
N GLU A 107 -3.55 17.36 -15.76
CA GLU A 107 -3.42 16.04 -16.38
C GLU A 107 -4.42 15.05 -15.80
N PHE A 108 -4.65 15.12 -14.49
CA PHE A 108 -5.65 14.34 -13.76
C PHE A 108 -6.99 15.07 -13.61
N ALA A 109 -7.21 16.15 -14.37
CA ALA A 109 -8.44 16.94 -14.29
C ALA A 109 -9.62 16.02 -14.60
N PRO A 110 -10.52 15.77 -13.64
CA PRO A 110 -11.67 14.92 -13.89
C PRO A 110 -12.58 15.66 -14.86
N GLU A 111 -13.22 14.95 -15.78
CA GLU A 111 -14.29 15.51 -16.60
C GLU A 111 -15.58 15.84 -15.78
N GLY A 112 -15.46 16.04 -14.46
CA GLY A 112 -16.57 16.17 -13.53
C GLY A 112 -16.25 17.00 -12.28
N PRO A 113 -17.28 17.36 -11.49
CA PRO A 113 -17.16 18.25 -10.34
C PRO A 113 -16.49 17.59 -9.13
N SER A 114 -16.45 16.26 -9.08
CA SER A 114 -15.91 15.48 -7.97
C SER A 114 -14.91 14.42 -8.43
N ILE A 115 -14.00 14.04 -7.52
CA ILE A 115 -13.08 12.92 -7.68
C ILE A 115 -13.41 11.79 -6.75
N GLY A 116 -13.41 10.57 -7.29
CA GLY A 116 -13.48 9.34 -6.51
C GLY A 116 -12.13 8.96 -5.90
N TYR A 117 -12.13 8.00 -4.98
CA TYR A 117 -10.92 7.55 -4.28
C TYR A 117 -9.85 7.00 -5.23
N ALA A 118 -10.23 6.22 -6.25
CA ALA A 118 -9.28 5.68 -7.24
C ALA A 118 -8.53 6.78 -8.02
N GLN A 119 -9.23 7.84 -8.40
CA GLN A 119 -8.64 9.00 -9.09
C GLN A 119 -7.71 9.76 -8.15
N PHE A 120 -8.13 9.99 -6.90
CA PHE A 120 -7.30 10.64 -5.88
C PHE A 120 -6.03 9.84 -5.56
N PHE A 121 -6.14 8.51 -5.44
CA PHE A 121 -4.99 7.63 -5.23
C PHE A 121 -4.02 7.67 -6.40
N SER A 122 -4.54 7.66 -7.64
CA SER A 122 -3.73 7.77 -8.86
C SER A 122 -3.00 9.11 -8.94
N LEU A 123 -3.66 10.21 -8.55
CA LEU A 123 -3.04 11.53 -8.43
C LEU A 123 -1.89 11.50 -7.41
N PHE A 124 -2.10 10.91 -6.23
CA PHE A 124 -1.07 10.82 -5.20
C PHE A 124 0.16 10.01 -5.67
N LYS A 125 -0.09 8.88 -6.35
CA LYS A 125 0.96 8.07 -6.98
C LYS A 125 1.74 8.87 -8.04
N ALA A 126 1.05 9.61 -8.90
CA ALA A 126 1.68 10.43 -9.94
C ALA A 126 2.50 11.59 -9.36
N LEU A 127 1.99 12.25 -8.31
CA LEU A 127 2.75 13.25 -7.58
C LEU A 127 4.05 12.67 -7.02
N LYS A 128 4.02 11.48 -6.41
CA LYS A 128 5.24 10.79 -5.96
C LYS A 128 6.20 10.50 -7.12
N GLN A 129 5.71 10.00 -8.25
CA GLN A 129 6.54 9.77 -9.45
C GLN A 129 7.25 11.04 -9.93
N SER A 130 6.51 12.16 -9.99
CA SER A 130 7.06 13.44 -10.45
C SER A 130 8.20 13.95 -9.57
N VAL A 131 8.16 13.66 -8.26
CA VAL A 131 9.22 14.05 -7.31
C VAL A 131 10.52 13.32 -7.58
N PHE A 132 10.47 12.07 -8.04
CA PHE A 132 11.68 11.34 -8.42
C PHE A 132 12.31 11.86 -9.72
N GLN A 133 11.59 12.65 -10.53
CA GLN A 133 12.09 13.17 -11.81
C GLN A 133 12.49 14.65 -11.78
N VAL A 134 12.13 15.40 -10.74
CA VAL A 134 12.43 16.85 -10.60
C VAL A 134 13.45 17.08 -9.49
N GLU A 135 14.30 18.10 -9.64
CA GLU A 135 15.29 18.54 -8.63
C GLU A 135 14.68 18.54 -7.20
N PRO A 136 15.29 17.83 -6.22
CA PRO A 136 14.72 17.60 -4.89
C PRO A 136 14.29 18.86 -4.12
N ALA A 137 14.92 20.00 -4.42
CA ALA A 137 14.77 21.25 -3.68
C ALA A 137 13.42 21.95 -3.88
N SER A 138 12.75 21.79 -5.04
CA SER A 138 11.52 22.53 -5.36
C SER A 138 10.24 21.76 -5.01
N PHE A 139 10.27 20.43 -5.18
CA PHE A 139 9.12 19.57 -4.98
C PHE A 139 9.11 18.85 -3.63
N GLY A 140 10.29 18.66 -3.03
CA GLY A 140 10.43 18.16 -1.66
C GLY A 140 9.57 18.97 -0.68
N GLY A 141 9.41 20.28 -0.90
CA GLY A 141 8.53 21.12 -0.10
C GLY A 141 7.03 20.81 -0.20
N ILE A 142 6.52 20.32 -1.34
CA ILE A 142 5.09 19.96 -1.51
C ILE A 142 4.83 18.60 -0.88
N LEU A 143 5.67 17.60 -1.16
CA LEU A 143 5.54 16.26 -0.58
C LEU A 143 5.76 16.29 0.93
N VAL A 144 6.75 17.04 1.42
CA VAL A 144 6.96 17.26 2.86
C VAL A 144 5.77 18.01 3.45
N LYS A 145 5.22 19.05 2.82
CA LYS A 145 4.01 19.73 3.36
C LYS A 145 2.77 18.83 3.34
N LEU A 146 2.62 17.98 2.33
CA LEU A 146 1.50 17.05 2.22
C LEU A 146 1.66 15.90 3.22
N CYS A 147 2.85 15.33 3.34
CA CYS A 147 3.19 14.33 4.35
C CYS A 147 3.08 14.93 5.76
N ASP A 148 3.63 16.11 6.03
CA ASP A 148 3.49 16.82 7.31
C ASP A 148 2.04 17.15 7.61
N PHE A 149 1.26 17.58 6.61
CA PHE A 149 -0.19 17.78 6.75
C PHE A 149 -0.88 16.47 7.10
N ILE A 150 -0.59 15.37 6.41
CA ILE A 150 -1.23 14.08 6.62
C ILE A 150 -0.76 13.37 7.91
N LEU A 151 0.50 13.56 8.29
CA LEU A 151 1.12 13.02 9.51
C LEU A 151 0.73 13.86 10.74
N SER A 152 0.37 15.14 10.56
CA SER A 152 -0.21 15.97 11.62
C SER A 152 -1.72 15.78 11.80
N MET A 153 -2.38 15.04 10.91
CA MET A 153 -3.77 14.64 11.11
C MET A 153 -3.88 13.49 12.11
N GLU A 154 -4.77 13.62 13.09
CA GLU A 154 -5.16 12.54 13.99
C GLU A 154 -5.50 11.27 13.19
N PRO A 155 -5.09 10.07 13.65
CA PRO A 155 -5.34 8.82 12.93
C PRO A 155 -6.85 8.60 12.77
N CYS A 156 -7.36 8.93 11.59
CA CYS A 156 -8.74 8.71 11.24
C CYS A 156 -8.96 7.20 11.02
N ARG A 157 -9.84 6.58 11.82
CA ARG A 157 -10.24 5.16 11.69
C ARG A 157 -11.19 4.91 10.51
N ALA A 158 -11.46 5.92 9.67
CA ALA A 158 -12.41 5.82 8.58
C ALA A 158 -11.89 4.87 7.49
N THR A 159 -12.64 3.81 7.21
CA THR A 159 -12.42 2.96 6.03
C THR A 159 -12.88 3.71 4.77
N PRO A 160 -12.12 3.63 3.66
CA PRO A 160 -12.54 4.26 2.41
C PRO A 160 -13.85 3.70 1.85
N PRO A 161 -14.46 4.44 0.92
CA PRO A 161 -15.76 4.06 0.39
C PRO A 161 -15.63 2.80 -0.45
N PRO A 162 -16.75 2.10 -0.68
CA PRO A 162 -16.78 1.11 -1.73
C PRO A 162 -16.35 1.70 -3.06
N THR A 163 -15.38 1.06 -3.71
CA THR A 163 -15.11 1.36 -5.11
C THR A 163 -16.27 0.84 -5.96
N GLU A 164 -16.75 1.64 -6.92
CA GLU A 164 -17.57 1.09 -8.00
C GLU A 164 -16.74 0.03 -8.74
N GLY A 165 -17.27 -1.19 -8.83
CA GLY A 165 -16.63 -2.29 -9.58
C GLY A 165 -15.78 -3.28 -8.76
N GLY A 166 -15.69 -3.12 -7.43
CA GLY A 166 -15.12 -4.18 -6.59
C GLY A 166 -16.00 -5.44 -6.59
N ILE A 167 -15.39 -6.60 -6.32
CA ILE A 167 -16.08 -7.88 -6.22
C ILE A 167 -16.01 -8.41 -4.79
N GLU A 168 -17.07 -9.09 -4.35
CA GLU A 168 -17.01 -9.85 -3.08
C GLU A 168 -16.36 -11.21 -3.36
N LEU A 169 -15.31 -11.53 -2.61
CA LEU A 169 -14.69 -12.85 -2.63
C LEU A 169 -14.77 -13.46 -1.23
N SER A 170 -14.95 -14.77 -1.16
CA SER A 170 -15.00 -15.50 0.12
C SER A 170 -14.54 -16.94 -0.02
N HIS A 171 -14.03 -17.51 1.07
CA HIS A 171 -13.74 -18.93 1.21
C HIS A 171 -14.12 -19.45 2.59
N SER A 172 -14.22 -20.77 2.73
CA SER A 172 -14.53 -21.44 4.00
C SER A 172 -13.31 -21.98 4.75
N LEU A 173 -12.09 -21.73 4.24
CA LEU A 173 -10.86 -22.11 4.94
C LEU A 173 -10.69 -21.28 6.22
N GLU A 174 -10.13 -21.89 7.26
CA GLU A 174 -9.92 -21.26 8.56
C GLU A 174 -8.43 -21.03 8.79
N LEU A 175 -7.87 -20.14 7.98
CA LEU A 175 -6.43 -19.91 7.91
C LEU A 175 -5.93 -19.04 9.07
N ARG A 176 -4.70 -19.32 9.50
CA ARG A 176 -3.93 -18.55 10.48
C ARG A 176 -2.53 -18.29 9.96
N SER A 177 -1.88 -17.21 10.38
CA SER A 177 -0.48 -16.95 10.03
C SER A 177 0.47 -17.67 10.99
N ALA A 178 1.41 -18.43 10.45
CA ALA A 178 2.45 -19.14 11.20
C ALA A 178 3.66 -18.25 11.52
N CYS A 179 3.72 -17.03 10.99
CA CYS A 179 4.85 -16.13 11.22
C CYS A 179 4.39 -14.73 11.64
N GLU A 180 3.31 -14.66 12.44
CA GLU A 180 2.88 -13.43 13.09
C GLU A 180 4.04 -12.84 13.92
N GLY A 181 4.51 -11.66 13.53
CA GLY A 181 5.65 -10.98 14.15
C GLY A 181 6.85 -10.74 13.23
N ALA A 182 6.87 -11.30 12.02
CA ALA A 182 7.87 -10.94 11.02
C ALA A 182 7.63 -9.50 10.53
N GLU A 183 8.38 -8.54 11.08
CA GLU A 183 8.22 -7.12 10.77
C GLU A 183 8.61 -6.78 9.32
N VAL A 184 9.64 -7.45 8.80
CA VAL A 184 10.18 -7.23 7.45
C VAL A 184 10.60 -8.58 6.85
N THR A 185 10.05 -8.89 5.68
CA THR A 185 10.40 -10.08 4.91
C THR A 185 11.02 -9.74 3.55
N PHE A 186 10.87 -8.50 3.08
CA PHE A 186 11.49 -7.96 1.88
C PHE A 186 12.23 -6.67 2.24
N CYS A 187 13.46 -6.49 1.75
CA CYS A 187 14.21 -5.25 1.97
C CYS A 187 15.19 -4.95 0.82
N ALA A 188 14.78 -4.17 -0.18
CA ALA A 188 15.67 -3.74 -1.26
C ALA A 188 15.34 -2.34 -1.79
N GLY A 189 16.35 -1.66 -2.35
CA GLY A 189 16.15 -0.36 -3.00
C GLY A 189 15.59 0.74 -2.07
N GLY A 190 15.98 0.72 -0.79
CA GLY A 190 15.47 1.65 0.22
C GLY A 190 14.01 1.40 0.66
N LYS A 191 13.41 0.28 0.23
CA LYS A 191 12.08 -0.17 0.65
C LYS A 191 12.21 -1.38 1.57
N SER A 192 11.27 -1.51 2.50
CA SER A 192 11.16 -2.65 3.40
C SER A 192 9.70 -2.93 3.69
N ASP A 193 9.25 -4.16 3.50
CA ASP A 193 7.86 -4.57 3.72
C ASP A 193 7.80 -6.02 4.25
N SER A 194 6.65 -6.41 4.79
CA SER A 194 6.35 -7.79 5.18
C SER A 194 5.33 -8.35 4.18
N VAL A 195 5.79 -9.14 3.22
CA VAL A 195 5.02 -9.61 2.04
C VAL A 195 5.00 -11.11 1.89
N ASP A 196 5.86 -11.80 2.63
CA ASP A 196 5.96 -13.26 2.65
C ASP A 196 5.05 -13.79 3.76
N VAL A 197 4.36 -14.88 3.47
CA VAL A 197 3.44 -15.50 4.43
C VAL A 197 3.61 -17.02 4.48
N ILE A 198 3.21 -17.59 5.62
CA ILE A 198 2.88 -19.00 5.77
C ILE A 198 1.53 -19.06 6.48
N PHE A 199 0.45 -19.24 5.73
CA PHE A 199 -0.88 -19.50 6.25
C PHE A 199 -1.16 -20.99 6.38
N TYR A 200 -1.81 -21.41 7.45
CA TYR A 200 -2.19 -22.81 7.68
C TYR A 200 -3.62 -22.92 8.20
N ASP A 201 -4.30 -24.01 7.83
CA ASP A 201 -5.66 -24.32 8.29
C ASP A 201 -5.67 -25.01 9.67
N ARG A 202 -6.85 -25.11 10.31
CA ARG A 202 -7.08 -25.75 11.62
C ARG A 202 -6.58 -27.18 11.77
N GLY A 203 -6.29 -27.85 10.66
CA GLY A 203 -5.65 -29.18 10.67
C GLY A 203 -4.21 -29.18 11.18
N PHE A 204 -3.60 -28.01 11.40
CA PHE A 204 -2.27 -27.90 11.97
C PHE A 204 -2.26 -27.14 13.30
N SER A 205 -1.29 -27.48 14.15
CA SER A 205 -0.85 -26.64 15.26
C SER A 205 0.55 -26.12 14.98
N GLN A 206 0.75 -24.82 15.23
CA GLN A 206 2.06 -24.18 15.10
C GLN A 206 2.86 -24.40 16.38
N ALA A 207 4.09 -24.87 16.26
CA ALA A 207 4.97 -25.05 17.42
C ALA A 207 5.72 -23.75 17.75
N ILE A 208 6.68 -23.34 16.92
CA ILE A 208 7.51 -22.15 17.13
C ILE A 208 7.99 -21.63 15.76
N PRO A 209 7.83 -20.33 15.43
CA PRO A 209 8.50 -19.75 14.27
C PRO A 209 10.00 -19.53 14.57
N PHE A 210 10.85 -19.72 13.55
CA PHE A 210 12.27 -19.35 13.66
C PHE A 210 12.39 -17.85 13.91
N PRO A 211 13.40 -17.38 14.68
CA PRO A 211 13.57 -15.95 14.96
C PRO A 211 13.57 -15.08 13.69
N PHE A 212 12.83 -13.99 13.74
CA PHE A 212 12.77 -13.01 12.65
C PHE A 212 13.93 -12.02 12.76
N PHE A 213 14.32 -11.47 11.60
CA PHE A 213 15.26 -10.36 11.54
C PHE A 213 14.54 -9.05 11.80
N GLY A 214 15.17 -8.15 12.57
CA GLY A 214 14.64 -6.81 12.79
C GLY A 214 14.89 -5.89 11.60
N LYS A 215 14.06 -4.86 11.41
CA LYS A 215 14.24 -3.87 10.33
C LYS A 215 15.63 -3.20 10.37
N GLU A 216 16.13 -2.85 11.54
CA GLU A 216 17.46 -2.24 11.71
C GLU A 216 18.59 -3.18 11.26
N GLU A 217 18.41 -4.49 11.43
CA GLU A 217 19.39 -5.48 11.03
C GLU A 217 19.43 -5.63 9.50
N LEU A 218 18.27 -5.72 8.86
CA LEU A 218 18.16 -5.89 7.41
C LEU A 218 18.57 -4.62 6.64
N THR A 219 18.45 -3.44 7.25
CA THR A 219 18.78 -2.16 6.61
C THR A 219 20.23 -1.72 6.86
N ARG A 220 20.99 -2.43 7.70
CA ARG A 220 22.35 -2.03 8.15
C ARG A 220 23.34 -1.79 7.02
N GLU A 221 23.27 -2.59 5.95
CA GLU A 221 24.17 -2.50 4.79
C GLU A 221 23.50 -1.78 3.60
N GLY A 222 22.45 -0.99 3.86
CA GLY A 222 21.64 -0.34 2.83
C GLY A 222 20.50 -1.20 2.30
N GLY A 223 20.27 -2.37 2.91
CA GLY A 223 19.25 -3.35 2.52
C GLY A 223 19.85 -4.69 2.12
N LEU A 224 19.02 -5.52 1.50
CA LEU A 224 19.36 -6.82 0.93
C LEU A 224 19.35 -6.75 -0.63
N PRO A 225 20.02 -7.70 -1.33
CA PRO A 225 20.95 -8.69 -0.79
C PRO A 225 22.27 -8.05 -0.29
N THR A 226 23.00 -8.77 0.54
CA THR A 226 24.34 -8.39 1.01
C THR A 226 25.39 -9.46 0.65
N GLN A 227 26.66 -9.22 1.00
CA GLN A 227 27.69 -10.26 0.83
C GLN A 227 27.35 -11.54 1.62
N GLY A 228 26.69 -11.41 2.78
CA GLY A 228 26.30 -12.53 3.64
C GLY A 228 24.88 -13.05 3.40
N PHE A 229 24.07 -12.36 2.59
CA PHE A 229 22.66 -12.66 2.43
C PHE A 229 22.25 -12.61 0.94
N PRO A 230 21.90 -13.76 0.32
CA PRO A 230 21.85 -13.89 -1.14
C PRO A 230 20.53 -13.45 -1.81
N SER A 231 19.53 -13.05 -1.04
CA SER A 231 18.21 -12.65 -1.53
C SER A 231 17.79 -11.31 -0.95
N ASP A 232 16.93 -10.58 -1.64
CA ASP A 232 16.19 -9.42 -1.16
C ASP A 232 15.04 -9.76 -0.20
N HIS A 233 14.74 -11.06 -0.02
CA HIS A 233 13.74 -11.56 0.92
C HIS A 233 14.35 -12.42 2.03
N THR A 234 13.77 -12.39 3.23
CA THR A 234 14.13 -13.29 4.33
C THR A 234 13.27 -14.56 4.34
N SER A 235 13.89 -15.69 4.66
CA SER A 235 13.16 -16.96 4.75
C SER A 235 12.26 -16.98 5.97
N LEU A 236 10.97 -17.24 5.76
CA LEU A 236 10.05 -17.65 6.82
C LEU A 236 10.17 -19.14 7.07
N VAL A 237 10.35 -19.52 8.34
CA VAL A 237 10.51 -20.92 8.76
C VAL A 237 9.67 -21.16 10.00
N CYS A 238 8.84 -22.19 9.97
CA CYS A 238 8.04 -22.61 11.12
C CYS A 238 7.82 -24.13 11.11
N ASP A 239 7.69 -24.71 12.29
CA ASP A 239 7.24 -26.09 12.45
C ASP A 239 5.70 -26.14 12.54
N LEU A 240 5.08 -26.94 11.67
CA LEU A 240 3.65 -27.24 11.67
C LEU A 240 3.42 -28.73 11.98
N LEU A 241 2.54 -29.01 12.93
CA LEU A 241 2.20 -30.37 13.37
C LEU A 241 0.75 -30.69 12.97
N LEU A 242 0.56 -31.80 12.24
CA LEU A 242 -0.74 -32.37 11.87
C LEU A 242 -1.40 -33.11 13.02
#